data_AF-A0A7G9ZD68-F1
#
_entry.id   AF-A0A7G9ZD68-F1
#
_cell.length_a   1.000
_cell.length_b   1.000
_cell.length_c   1.000
_cell.angle_alpha   90.00
_cell.angle_beta   90.00
_cell.angle_gamma   90.00
#
_symmetry.space_group_name_H-M   'P 1'
#
loop_
_entity.id
_entity.type
_entity.pdbx_description
1 polymer ?
#
loop_
_entity_poly.entity_id
_entity_poly.type
_entity_poly.pdbx_seq_one_letter_code
_entity_poly.pdbx_strand_id
1 'polypeptide(L)'
;MIVVNMKHINVVLCIGLLLLCAFIASVANAGASVTELNVNPISVVQGDTLSISGKATPNEEVLLKSTFVISLPVSEGKYSEEFNGIHFPDGKKTFSVRAKSIKDIRVSLGPIMFLGTVEYPLDGPRKATSGIATLSISLPISVFDVAGEKDVKVYGAALDDASSVILTTDMAIKVTADKNGDFKLDINTKGVPLGEFSIAAGEKEKTVVQIVPTKPEPTPTPRPSRDRDEEPVISPTPTITPAIAPTHSSSQKTSIGPTSSPSQKQTQTPEPTPGQKQTPTPESTPDQKQTPKPSPSPPKRLIPGFEAFFASAGLIIVAYLVLALRRKRD
;
A
#
# COMPACT_ATOMS: atom_id res chain seq x y z
N MET A 1 -0.68 8.36 65.98
CA MET A 1 -1.60 9.20 65.17
C MET A 1 -0.75 9.86 64.09
N ILE A 2 -0.65 9.24 62.90
CA ILE A 2 0.12 9.81 61.79
C ILE A 2 -0.81 10.78 61.06
N VAL A 3 -0.58 12.08 61.25
CA VAL A 3 -1.28 13.12 60.51
C VAL A 3 -0.71 13.12 59.09
N VAL A 4 -1.32 12.34 58.21
CA VAL A 4 -0.95 12.35 56.80
C VAL A 4 -1.50 13.65 56.20
N ASN A 5 -0.58 14.51 55.74
CA ASN A 5 -0.90 15.80 55.17
C ASN A 5 -1.75 15.63 53.90
N MET A 6 -3.01 16.07 53.94
CA MET A 6 -3.98 15.93 52.83
C MET A 6 -3.51 16.53 51.50
N LYS A 7 -2.57 17.50 51.52
CA LYS A 7 -1.96 18.02 50.29
C LYS A 7 -1.06 16.99 49.60
N HIS A 8 -0.31 16.19 50.35
CA HIS A 8 0.53 15.14 49.78
C HIS A 8 -0.29 13.94 49.28
N ILE A 9 -1.40 13.60 49.95
CA ILE A 9 -2.30 12.54 49.50
C ILE A 9 -2.91 12.90 48.14
N ASN A 10 -3.37 14.14 47.96
CA ASN A 10 -3.97 14.58 46.70
C ASN A 10 -2.95 14.63 45.55
N VAL A 11 -1.70 15.01 45.81
CA VAL A 11 -0.63 15.01 44.80
C VAL A 11 -0.22 13.60 44.41
N VAL A 12 -0.08 12.68 45.37
CA VAL A 12 0.25 11.26 45.11
C VAL A 12 -0.88 10.57 44.35
N LEU A 13 -2.15 10.88 44.66
CA LEU A 13 -3.32 10.38 43.94
C LEU A 13 -3.36 10.90 42.50
N CYS A 14 -3.02 12.17 42.27
CA CYS A 14 -2.98 12.76 40.92
C CYS A 14 -1.84 12.18 40.07
N ILE A 15 -0.67 11.94 40.65
CA ILE A 15 0.46 11.30 39.94
C ILE A 15 0.11 9.84 39.61
N GLY A 16 -0.50 9.10 40.54
CA GLY A 16 -0.98 7.75 40.29
C GLY A 16 -2.04 7.68 39.17
N LEU A 17 -2.99 8.63 39.16
CA LEU A 17 -4.01 8.71 38.11
C LEU A 17 -3.41 9.10 36.74
N LEU A 18 -2.45 10.02 36.70
CA LEU A 18 -1.76 10.40 35.46
C LEU A 18 -0.91 9.25 34.90
N LEU A 19 -0.24 8.48 35.76
CA LEU A 19 0.49 7.27 35.36
C LEU A 19 -0.46 6.16 34.89
N LEU A 20 -1.64 6.01 35.50
CA LEU A 20 -2.68 5.08 35.04
C LEU A 20 -3.27 5.51 33.69
N CYS A 21 -3.51 6.80 33.48
CA CYS A 21 -3.96 7.35 32.20
C CYS A 21 -2.89 7.19 31.10
N ALA A 22 -1.60 7.35 31.44
CA ALA A 22 -0.50 7.08 30.52
C ALA A 22 -0.39 5.58 30.15
N PHE A 23 -0.69 4.69 31.10
CA PHE A 23 -0.72 3.24 30.87
C PHE A 23 -1.93 2.79 30.02
N ILE A 24 -3.09 3.44 30.18
CA ILE A 24 -4.27 3.21 29.31
C ILE A 24 -4.09 3.86 27.93
N ALA A 25 -3.27 4.91 27.81
CA ALA A 25 -2.89 5.47 26.50
C ALA A 25 -1.79 4.64 25.80
N SER A 26 -1.09 3.76 26.52
CA SER A 26 -0.05 2.89 25.97
C SER A 26 -0.54 1.49 25.63
N VAL A 27 -1.85 1.22 25.66
CA VAL A 27 -2.36 0.04 24.94
C VAL A 27 -2.07 0.35 23.47
N ALA A 28 -1.03 -0.29 22.96
CA ALA A 28 -0.64 -0.22 21.57
C ALA A 28 -1.91 -0.23 20.73
N ASN A 29 -2.02 0.77 19.86
CA ASN A 29 -3.00 0.77 18.78
C ASN A 29 -2.82 -0.57 18.07
N ALA A 30 -3.62 -1.56 18.44
CA ALA A 30 -3.56 -2.92 17.94
C ALA A 30 -3.94 -2.81 16.48
N GLY A 31 -2.93 -2.57 15.64
CA GLY A 31 -3.03 -2.89 14.24
C GLY A 31 -3.34 -4.37 14.19
N ALA A 32 -4.30 -4.73 13.36
CA ALA A 32 -4.65 -6.12 13.16
C ALA A 32 -3.40 -6.99 13.09
N SER A 33 -3.37 -8.07 13.86
CA SER A 33 -2.25 -9.01 13.82
C SER A 33 -2.35 -9.78 12.51
N VAL A 34 -1.95 -9.13 11.43
CA VAL A 34 -1.80 -9.75 10.12
C VAL A 34 -0.65 -10.74 10.26
N THR A 35 -0.94 -12.02 10.11
CA THR A 35 0.04 -13.10 10.24
C THR A 35 0.58 -13.52 8.87
N GLU A 36 -0.19 -13.33 7.81
CA GLU A 36 0.19 -13.66 6.43
C GLU A 36 -0.26 -12.57 5.46
N LEU A 37 0.57 -12.29 4.46
CA LEU A 37 0.25 -11.43 3.33
C LEU A 37 0.76 -12.11 2.06
N ASN A 38 -0.13 -12.30 1.10
CA ASN A 38 0.15 -12.87 -0.21
C ASN A 38 -0.39 -11.93 -1.29
N VAL A 39 0.42 -11.70 -2.31
CA VAL A 39 0.07 -10.83 -3.43
C VAL A 39 0.41 -11.58 -4.72
N ASN A 40 -0.60 -11.82 -5.55
CA ASN A 40 -0.44 -12.64 -6.74
C ASN A 40 -1.29 -12.12 -7.92
N PRO A 41 -0.71 -12.02 -9.13
CA PRO A 41 0.72 -12.24 -9.44
C PRO A 41 1.59 -11.03 -9.04
N ILE A 42 2.90 -11.25 -8.87
CA ILE A 42 3.88 -10.15 -8.62
C ILE A 42 4.17 -9.30 -9.87
N SER A 43 3.86 -9.83 -11.05
CA SER A 43 3.86 -9.09 -12.31
C SER A 43 2.52 -9.31 -13.00
N VAL A 44 1.77 -8.23 -13.22
CA VAL A 44 0.39 -8.25 -13.70
C VAL A 44 0.28 -7.38 -14.95
N VAL A 45 -0.40 -7.89 -15.98
CA VAL A 45 -0.68 -7.10 -17.18
C VAL A 45 -1.83 -6.14 -16.86
N GLN A 46 -1.71 -4.87 -17.25
CA GLN A 46 -2.74 -3.88 -17.02
C GLN A 46 -4.08 -4.34 -17.61
N GLY A 47 -5.14 -4.34 -16.79
CA GLY A 47 -6.46 -4.87 -17.12
C GLY A 47 -6.74 -6.26 -16.54
N ASP A 48 -5.70 -7.01 -16.15
CA ASP A 48 -5.85 -8.27 -15.42
C ASP A 48 -6.13 -8.03 -13.93
N THR A 49 -6.46 -9.11 -13.22
CA THR A 49 -6.76 -9.09 -11.78
C THR A 49 -5.51 -9.34 -10.95
N LEU A 50 -5.27 -8.46 -9.98
CA LEU A 50 -4.32 -8.63 -8.88
C LEU A 50 -5.07 -9.09 -7.62
N SER A 51 -4.68 -10.21 -7.01
CA SER A 51 -5.26 -10.70 -5.76
C SER A 51 -4.33 -10.40 -4.60
N ILE A 52 -4.85 -9.70 -3.58
CA ILE A 52 -4.20 -9.47 -2.29
C ILE A 52 -4.95 -10.27 -1.24
N SER A 53 -4.30 -11.20 -0.56
CA SER A 53 -4.94 -12.07 0.43
C SER A 53 -4.04 -12.36 1.62
N GLY A 54 -4.58 -12.91 2.69
CA GLY A 54 -3.77 -13.31 3.82
C GLY A 54 -4.58 -13.72 5.04
N LYS A 55 -3.91 -13.75 6.19
CA LYS A 55 -4.46 -14.14 7.48
C LYS A 55 -4.35 -13.00 8.50
N ALA A 56 -5.40 -12.81 9.27
CA ALA A 56 -5.46 -11.90 10.42
C ALA A 56 -6.33 -12.49 11.53
N THR A 57 -6.55 -11.76 12.62
CA THR A 57 -7.51 -12.18 13.65
C THR A 57 -8.91 -12.30 13.02
N PRO A 58 -9.68 -13.36 13.36
CA PRO A 58 -11.03 -13.53 12.83
C PRO A 58 -11.93 -12.30 13.05
N ASN A 59 -12.67 -11.90 12.00
CA ASN A 59 -13.59 -10.74 11.99
C ASN A 59 -12.92 -9.38 12.21
N GLU A 60 -11.59 -9.28 12.10
CA GLU A 60 -10.86 -8.02 12.29
C GLU A 60 -10.75 -7.19 11.00
N GLU A 61 -10.74 -5.86 11.13
CA GLU A 61 -10.44 -4.96 10.01
C GLU A 61 -8.93 -4.88 9.76
N VAL A 62 -8.49 -5.31 8.59
CA VAL A 62 -7.12 -5.19 8.08
C VAL A 62 -7.00 -3.94 7.23
N LEU A 63 -6.03 -3.07 7.55
CA LEU A 63 -5.69 -1.92 6.73
C LEU A 63 -4.64 -2.30 5.68
N LEU A 64 -5.08 -2.45 4.43
CA LEU A 64 -4.20 -2.61 3.28
C LEU A 64 -3.71 -1.24 2.83
N LYS A 65 -2.42 -1.13 2.49
CA LYS A 65 -1.79 0.09 1.99
C LYS A 65 -1.08 -0.20 0.67
N SER A 66 -1.11 0.76 -0.24
CA SER A 66 -0.33 0.74 -1.48
C SER A 66 0.37 2.08 -1.66
N THR A 67 1.61 2.06 -2.14
CA THR A 67 2.37 3.25 -2.50
C THR A 67 2.88 3.12 -3.93
N PHE A 68 2.74 4.20 -4.71
CA PHE A 68 3.22 4.34 -6.08
C PHE A 68 3.94 5.67 -6.28
N VAL A 69 4.99 5.68 -7.11
CA VAL A 69 5.77 6.89 -7.41
C VAL A 69 5.86 7.06 -8.92
N ILE A 70 5.55 8.27 -9.40
CA ILE A 70 5.67 8.65 -10.81
C ILE A 70 6.31 10.03 -10.95
N SER A 71 7.06 10.21 -12.03
CA SER A 71 7.60 11.50 -12.45
C SER A 71 6.79 12.02 -13.62
N LEU A 72 6.16 13.18 -13.46
CA LEU A 72 5.37 13.83 -14.50
C LEU A 72 6.19 14.92 -15.18
N PRO A 73 6.18 15.01 -16.52
CA PRO A 73 6.83 16.11 -17.22
C PRO A 73 6.11 17.43 -16.97
N VAL A 74 6.86 18.53 -16.97
CA VAL A 74 6.32 19.89 -16.93
C VAL A 74 6.30 20.47 -18.34
N SER A 75 5.15 21.02 -18.73
CA SER A 75 4.98 21.76 -19.97
C SER A 75 4.29 23.09 -19.67
N GLU A 76 4.83 24.19 -20.19
CA GLU A 76 4.28 25.54 -19.98
C GLU A 76 4.04 25.89 -18.49
N GLY A 77 4.97 25.46 -17.62
CA GLY A 77 4.87 25.70 -16.17
C GLY A 77 3.77 24.90 -15.46
N LYS A 78 3.17 23.90 -16.12
CA LYS A 78 2.11 23.05 -15.57
C LYS A 78 2.47 21.58 -15.67
N TYR A 79 1.84 20.79 -14.83
CA TYR A 79 1.89 19.33 -14.86
C TYR A 79 0.47 18.78 -14.79
N SER A 80 0.24 17.65 -15.43
CA SER A 80 -1.04 16.96 -15.41
C SER A 80 -0.86 15.51 -15.81
N GLU A 81 -1.57 14.62 -15.13
CA GLU A 81 -1.71 13.21 -15.51
C GLU A 81 -3.15 12.77 -15.27
N GLU A 82 -3.70 11.98 -16.18
CA GLU A 82 -5.09 11.52 -16.15
C GLU A 82 -5.15 10.00 -16.27
N PHE A 83 -5.71 9.37 -15.24
CA PHE A 83 -5.87 7.93 -15.15
C PHE A 83 -7.34 7.59 -15.35
N ASN A 84 -7.65 7.06 -16.52
CA ASN A 84 -9.02 6.77 -16.91
C ASN A 84 -9.39 5.33 -16.57
N GLY A 85 -10.62 5.15 -16.09
CA GLY A 85 -11.21 3.84 -15.91
C GLY A 85 -10.61 3.01 -14.78
N ILE A 86 -10.05 3.64 -13.74
CA ILE A 86 -9.57 2.95 -12.54
C ILE A 86 -10.78 2.34 -11.82
N HIS A 87 -10.71 1.06 -11.49
CA HIS A 87 -11.75 0.41 -10.70
C HIS A 87 -11.52 0.62 -9.20
N PHE A 88 -12.31 1.49 -8.58
CA PHE A 88 -12.25 1.74 -7.14
C PHE A 88 -13.01 0.63 -6.40
N PRO A 89 -12.34 -0.13 -5.50
CA PRO A 89 -13.01 -1.17 -4.72
C PRO A 89 -14.01 -0.57 -3.72
N ASP A 90 -15.02 -1.37 -3.36
CA ASP A 90 -16.00 -1.02 -2.34
C ASP A 90 -15.36 -0.81 -0.97
N GLY A 91 -16.01 0.01 -0.14
CA GLY A 91 -15.63 0.19 1.26
C GLY A 91 -14.78 1.42 1.55
N LYS A 92 -14.46 1.58 2.84
CA LYS A 92 -13.77 2.77 3.36
C LYS A 92 -12.32 2.77 2.91
N LYS A 93 -11.95 3.84 2.23
CA LYS A 93 -10.62 4.00 1.63
C LYS A 93 -10.15 5.44 1.74
N THR A 94 -8.84 5.60 1.79
CA THR A 94 -8.18 6.89 1.80
C THR A 94 -7.21 6.95 0.65
N PHE A 95 -7.18 8.08 -0.03
CA PHE A 95 -6.27 8.39 -1.10
C PHE A 95 -5.45 9.63 -0.72
N SER A 96 -4.14 9.55 -0.84
CA SER A 96 -3.24 10.66 -0.54
C SER A 96 -2.24 10.83 -1.66
N VAL A 97 -2.03 12.07 -2.11
CA VAL A 97 -1.03 12.41 -3.13
C VAL A 97 -0.13 13.48 -2.54
N ARG A 98 1.17 13.19 -2.53
CA ARG A 98 2.21 14.15 -2.23
C ARG A 98 2.97 14.48 -3.50
N ALA A 99 3.06 15.77 -3.82
CA ALA A 99 3.80 16.28 -4.96
C ALA A 99 5.01 17.10 -4.51
N LYS A 100 6.09 17.04 -5.30
CA LYS A 100 7.31 17.86 -5.14
C LYS A 100 7.59 18.65 -6.42
N SER A 101 8.26 19.79 -6.27
CA SER A 101 8.59 20.75 -7.34
C SER A 101 7.38 21.49 -7.91
N ILE A 102 6.40 21.80 -7.05
CA ILE A 102 5.12 22.40 -7.45
C ILE A 102 4.84 23.73 -6.74
N LYS A 103 4.00 24.57 -7.36
CA LYS A 103 3.37 25.75 -6.74
C LYS A 103 2.04 25.37 -6.09
N ASP A 104 1.27 24.49 -6.72
CA ASP A 104 0.01 23.99 -6.20
C ASP A 104 -0.38 22.64 -6.80
N ILE A 105 -1.37 21.98 -6.17
CA ILE A 105 -1.93 20.70 -6.61
C ILE A 105 -3.46 20.72 -6.55
N ARG A 106 -4.07 20.04 -7.53
CA ARG A 106 -5.47 19.63 -7.55
C ARG A 106 -5.61 18.17 -7.97
N VAL A 107 -6.70 17.57 -7.52
CA VAL A 107 -7.14 16.24 -7.96
C VAL A 107 -8.59 16.32 -8.40
N SER A 108 -8.92 15.85 -9.60
CA SER A 108 -10.31 15.61 -9.97
C SER A 108 -10.63 14.12 -9.89
N LEU A 109 -11.81 13.80 -9.38
CA LEU A 109 -12.32 12.43 -9.23
C LEU A 109 -13.76 12.37 -9.73
N GLY A 110 -14.02 11.49 -10.70
CA GLY A 110 -15.34 11.28 -11.28
C GLY A 110 -15.41 9.96 -12.02
N PRO A 111 -16.58 9.54 -12.53
CA PRO A 111 -17.90 10.07 -12.18
C PRO A 111 -18.31 9.59 -10.78
N ILE A 112 -18.77 10.51 -9.94
CA ILE A 112 -19.43 10.25 -8.66
C ILE A 112 -20.93 10.38 -8.86
N MET A 113 -21.70 9.39 -8.39
CA MET A 113 -23.16 9.33 -8.57
C MET A 113 -23.80 10.65 -8.15
N PHE A 114 -24.62 11.24 -9.03
CA PHE A 114 -25.29 12.55 -8.89
C PHE A 114 -24.39 13.80 -8.85
N LEU A 115 -23.10 13.69 -8.59
CA LEU A 115 -22.18 14.84 -8.51
C LEU A 115 -21.33 15.03 -9.79
N GLY A 116 -21.21 14.01 -10.64
CA GLY A 116 -20.31 14.07 -11.80
C GLY A 116 -18.85 14.05 -11.36
N THR A 117 -18.01 14.91 -11.92
CA THR A 117 -16.60 15.05 -11.54
C THR A 117 -16.43 16.09 -10.45
N VAL A 118 -15.75 15.73 -9.37
CA VAL A 118 -15.49 16.61 -8.21
C VAL A 118 -14.01 16.95 -8.14
N GLU A 119 -13.69 18.22 -7.89
CA GLU A 119 -12.31 18.71 -7.72
C GLU A 119 -11.93 18.87 -6.25
N TYR A 120 -10.72 18.46 -5.90
CA TYR A 120 -10.14 18.53 -4.57
C TYR A 120 -8.83 19.34 -4.57
N PRO A 121 -8.58 20.16 -3.55
CA PRO A 121 -9.55 20.60 -2.52
C PRO A 121 -10.75 21.36 -3.10
N LEU A 122 -11.88 21.32 -2.38
CA LEU A 122 -13.15 21.94 -2.79
C LEU A 122 -13.08 23.48 -2.81
N ASP A 123 -12.18 24.07 -2.02
CA ASP A 123 -11.97 25.51 -1.87
C ASP A 123 -10.94 26.10 -2.84
N GLY A 124 -10.32 25.26 -3.68
CA GLY A 124 -9.32 25.71 -4.65
C GLY A 124 -8.06 24.85 -4.67
N PRO A 125 -7.07 25.17 -5.53
CA PRO A 125 -5.79 24.48 -5.56
C PRO A 125 -5.08 24.54 -4.22
N ARG A 126 -4.58 23.41 -3.73
CA ARG A 126 -3.76 23.36 -2.52
C ARG A 126 -2.40 23.96 -2.83
N LYS A 127 -2.09 25.11 -2.23
CA LYS A 127 -0.77 25.74 -2.37
C LYS A 127 0.31 24.90 -1.68
N ALA A 128 1.46 24.84 -2.33
CA ALA A 128 2.63 24.15 -1.83
C ALA A 128 3.42 25.02 -0.84
N THR A 129 4.01 24.37 0.16
CA THR A 129 4.97 24.98 1.08
C THR A 129 6.35 24.44 0.73
N SER A 130 7.28 25.33 0.37
CA SER A 130 8.65 24.96 -0.05
C SER A 130 8.66 23.94 -1.22
N GLY A 131 7.78 24.15 -2.21
CA GLY A 131 7.70 23.29 -3.39
C GLY A 131 7.02 21.94 -3.16
N ILE A 132 6.45 21.69 -1.98
CA ILE A 132 5.81 20.42 -1.61
C ILE A 132 4.38 20.66 -1.16
N ALA A 133 3.45 19.85 -1.64
CA ALA A 133 2.09 19.79 -1.11
C ALA A 133 1.64 18.33 -0.96
N THR A 134 0.77 18.09 0.03
CA THR A 134 0.09 16.80 0.20
C THR A 134 -1.41 17.06 0.24
N LEU A 135 -2.16 16.29 -0.55
CA LEU A 135 -3.62 16.24 -0.54
C LEU A 135 -4.05 14.86 -0.08
N SER A 136 -4.98 14.79 0.87
CA SER A 136 -5.56 13.52 1.33
C SER A 136 -7.08 13.60 1.28
N ILE A 137 -7.70 12.56 0.73
CA ILE A 137 -9.13 12.41 0.50
C ILE A 137 -9.57 11.10 1.15
N SER A 138 -10.57 11.17 2.03
CA SER A 138 -11.21 9.99 2.62
C SER A 138 -12.53 9.72 1.91
N LEU A 139 -12.76 8.46 1.52
CA LEU A 139 -13.97 7.98 0.84
C LEU A 139 -14.64 6.91 1.72
N PRO A 140 -15.99 6.82 1.77
CA PRO A 140 -16.98 7.58 0.99
C PRO A 140 -17.03 9.08 1.29
N ILE A 141 -17.48 9.88 0.33
CA ILE A 141 -17.82 11.29 0.54
C ILE A 141 -19.32 11.33 0.89
N SER A 142 -19.65 11.72 2.13
CA SER A 142 -21.02 11.67 2.64
C SER A 142 -21.58 10.23 2.65
N VAL A 143 -22.88 10.06 2.39
CA VAL A 143 -23.59 8.77 2.37
C VAL A 143 -23.36 7.93 1.10
N PHE A 144 -22.55 8.41 0.15
CA PHE A 144 -22.33 7.74 -1.14
C PHE A 144 -20.97 7.04 -1.17
N ASP A 145 -20.97 5.72 -1.37
CA ASP A 145 -19.73 5.01 -1.70
C ASP A 145 -19.23 5.40 -3.08
N VAL A 146 -17.92 5.63 -3.16
CA VAL A 146 -17.20 5.93 -4.39
C VAL A 146 -16.51 4.65 -4.82
N ALA A 147 -17.30 3.74 -5.37
CA ALA A 147 -16.86 2.49 -5.95
C ALA A 147 -17.10 2.46 -7.47
N GLY A 148 -16.56 1.44 -8.12
CA GLY A 148 -16.69 1.25 -9.56
C GLY A 148 -15.67 2.04 -10.37
N GLU A 149 -15.92 2.14 -11.68
CA GLU A 149 -15.02 2.82 -12.62
C GLU A 149 -14.95 4.33 -12.32
N LYS A 150 -13.73 4.85 -12.24
CA LYS A 150 -13.42 6.26 -11.94
C LYS A 150 -12.24 6.74 -12.76
N ASP A 151 -12.35 7.97 -13.20
CA ASP A 151 -11.29 8.78 -13.77
C ASP A 151 -10.70 9.67 -12.68
N VAL A 152 -9.36 9.65 -12.58
CA VAL A 152 -8.60 10.44 -11.62
C VAL A 152 -7.62 11.29 -12.39
N LYS A 153 -7.66 12.61 -12.18
CA LYS A 153 -6.66 13.53 -12.73
C LYS A 153 -5.92 14.21 -11.61
N VAL A 154 -4.58 14.24 -11.69
CA VAL A 154 -3.74 15.03 -10.80
C VAL A 154 -3.07 16.11 -11.61
N TYR A 155 -3.23 17.37 -11.22
CA TYR A 155 -2.71 18.49 -12.01
C TYR A 155 -2.41 19.72 -11.15
N GLY A 156 -1.64 20.66 -11.69
CA GLY A 156 -1.30 21.91 -10.99
C GLY A 156 -0.24 22.73 -11.70
N ALA A 157 0.18 23.81 -11.05
CA ALA A 157 1.32 24.62 -11.49
C ALA A 157 2.64 24.08 -10.90
N ALA A 158 3.66 23.99 -11.74
CA ALA A 158 5.02 23.63 -11.34
C ALA A 158 5.81 24.86 -10.88
N LEU A 159 6.94 24.66 -10.20
CA LEU A 159 7.92 25.74 -10.00
C LEU A 159 8.51 26.19 -11.34
N ASP A 160 8.96 27.45 -11.45
CA ASP A 160 9.34 28.07 -12.72
C ASP A 160 10.45 27.31 -13.48
N ASP A 161 11.39 26.70 -12.76
CA ASP A 161 12.52 25.96 -13.33
C ASP A 161 12.35 24.43 -13.27
N ALA A 162 11.17 23.94 -12.89
CA ALA A 162 10.94 22.50 -12.79
C ALA A 162 10.70 21.89 -14.18
N SER A 163 11.50 20.90 -14.57
CA SER A 163 11.27 20.07 -15.76
C SER A 163 10.36 18.88 -15.49
N SER A 164 10.24 18.47 -14.22
CA SER A 164 9.41 17.35 -13.79
C SER A 164 8.88 17.53 -12.37
N VAL A 165 7.73 16.91 -12.09
CA VAL A 165 7.08 16.84 -10.78
C VAL A 165 7.05 15.40 -10.30
N ILE A 166 7.56 15.15 -9.09
CA ILE A 166 7.48 13.82 -8.49
C ILE A 166 6.19 13.71 -7.69
N LEU A 167 5.34 12.77 -8.08
CA LEU A 167 4.16 12.37 -7.33
C LEU A 167 4.43 11.09 -6.56
N THR A 168 4.10 11.10 -5.28
CA THR A 168 4.01 9.92 -4.42
C THR A 168 2.54 9.76 -4.03
N THR A 169 1.94 8.65 -4.45
CA THR A 169 0.54 8.33 -4.17
C THR A 169 0.49 7.21 -3.13
N ASP A 170 -0.25 7.44 -2.07
CA ASP A 170 -0.54 6.48 -1.02
C ASP A 170 -2.04 6.18 -1.01
N MET A 171 -2.40 4.92 -1.14
CA MET A 171 -3.77 4.43 -0.97
C MET A 171 -3.85 3.55 0.26
N ALA A 172 -4.98 3.61 0.96
CA ALA A 172 -5.30 2.65 2.01
C ALA A 172 -6.76 2.25 1.95
N ILE A 173 -7.05 0.97 2.17
CA ILE A 173 -8.41 0.42 2.21
C ILE A 173 -8.53 -0.56 3.38
N LYS A 174 -9.70 -0.57 4.01
CA LYS A 174 -10.04 -1.53 5.06
C LYS A 174 -10.72 -2.75 4.45
N VAL A 175 -10.23 -3.94 4.80
CA VAL A 175 -10.81 -5.23 4.43
C VAL A 175 -11.03 -6.04 5.70
N THR A 176 -12.21 -6.64 5.86
CA THR A 176 -12.53 -7.45 7.05
C THR A 176 -12.14 -8.91 6.81
N ALA A 177 -11.36 -9.47 7.73
CA ALA A 177 -11.07 -10.91 7.75
C ALA A 177 -12.33 -11.69 8.13
N ASP A 178 -12.49 -12.89 7.58
CA ASP A 178 -13.65 -13.73 7.86
C ASP A 178 -13.53 -14.41 9.24
N LYS A 179 -14.48 -15.30 9.54
CA LYS A 179 -14.50 -16.09 10.80
C LYS A 179 -13.30 -17.03 10.98
N ASN A 180 -12.57 -17.33 9.91
CA ASN A 180 -11.36 -18.16 9.92
C ASN A 180 -10.08 -17.29 9.91
N GLY A 181 -10.24 -15.96 9.89
CA GLY A 181 -9.14 -15.01 9.78
C GLY A 181 -8.68 -14.77 8.34
N ASP A 182 -9.36 -15.29 7.32
CA ASP A 182 -8.99 -15.09 5.92
C ASP A 182 -9.48 -13.73 5.41
N PHE A 183 -8.60 -12.94 4.79
CA PHE A 183 -9.00 -11.74 4.04
C PHE A 183 -8.56 -11.86 2.58
N LYS A 184 -9.33 -11.22 1.68
CA LYS A 184 -9.04 -11.15 0.25
C LYS A 184 -9.57 -9.85 -0.35
N LEU A 185 -8.78 -9.25 -1.23
CA LEU A 185 -9.15 -8.14 -2.10
C LEU A 185 -8.63 -8.42 -3.51
N ASP A 186 -9.56 -8.53 -4.45
CA ASP A 186 -9.25 -8.63 -5.88
C ASP A 186 -9.35 -7.24 -6.51
N ILE A 187 -8.29 -6.82 -7.20
CA ILE A 187 -8.18 -5.51 -7.85
C ILE A 187 -8.09 -5.71 -9.36
N ASN A 188 -9.00 -5.10 -10.11
CA ASN A 188 -8.84 -4.97 -11.55
C ASN A 188 -7.82 -3.85 -11.84
N THR A 189 -6.76 -4.18 -12.57
CA THR A 189 -5.67 -3.23 -12.86
C THR A 189 -5.92 -2.34 -14.07
N LYS A 190 -7.11 -2.39 -14.69
CA LYS A 190 -7.51 -1.45 -15.75
C LYS A 190 -7.43 -0.01 -15.22
N GLY A 191 -6.84 0.87 -16.02
CA GLY A 191 -6.66 2.28 -15.68
C GLY A 191 -5.59 2.56 -14.62
N VAL A 192 -5.09 1.52 -13.93
CA VAL A 192 -4.04 1.67 -12.92
C VAL A 192 -2.71 1.96 -13.63
N PRO A 193 -1.90 2.93 -13.17
CA PRO A 193 -0.63 3.27 -13.83
C PRO A 193 0.31 2.09 -13.98
N LEU A 194 1.13 2.10 -15.03
CA LEU A 194 2.23 1.16 -15.18
C LEU A 194 3.35 1.49 -14.20
N GLY A 195 4.04 0.48 -13.69
CA GLY A 195 5.19 0.67 -12.78
C GLY A 195 5.15 -0.23 -11.55
N GLU A 196 5.98 0.12 -10.59
CA GLU A 196 6.14 -0.62 -9.33
C GLU A 196 5.23 -0.06 -8.24
N PHE A 197 4.50 -0.97 -7.58
CA PHE A 197 3.62 -0.68 -6.45
C PHE A 197 4.11 -1.44 -5.23
N SER A 198 4.23 -0.74 -4.10
CA SER A 198 4.53 -1.36 -2.82
C SER A 198 3.24 -1.61 -2.05
N ILE A 199 2.90 -2.87 -1.79
CA ILE A 199 1.69 -3.30 -1.07
C ILE A 199 2.06 -3.75 0.34
N ALA A 200 1.28 -3.33 1.34
CA ALA A 200 1.47 -3.69 2.74
C ALA A 200 0.15 -3.97 3.46
N ALA A 201 0.20 -4.78 4.51
CA ALA A 201 -0.93 -5.07 5.40
C ALA A 201 -0.42 -5.17 6.85
N GLY A 202 -0.98 -4.37 7.75
CA GLY A 202 -0.51 -4.32 9.14
C GLY A 202 0.99 -4.02 9.25
N GLU A 203 1.71 -4.82 10.03
CA GLU A 203 3.17 -4.73 10.23
C GLU A 203 3.96 -5.68 9.32
N LYS A 204 3.32 -6.32 8.34
CA LYS A 204 4.02 -7.25 7.44
C LYS A 204 4.93 -6.53 6.46
N GLU A 205 5.92 -7.28 6.00
CA GLU A 205 6.83 -6.83 4.95
C GLU A 205 6.08 -6.41 3.70
N LYS A 206 6.61 -5.39 3.02
CA LYS A 206 6.04 -4.84 1.81
C LYS A 206 6.30 -5.78 0.64
N THR A 207 5.27 -6.09 -0.14
CA THR A 207 5.41 -6.81 -1.39
C THR A 207 5.43 -5.83 -2.55
N VAL A 208 6.42 -5.94 -3.44
CA VAL A 208 6.50 -5.13 -4.66
C VAL A 208 5.79 -5.86 -5.80
N VAL A 209 4.90 -5.15 -6.49
CA VAL A 209 4.16 -5.61 -7.66
C VAL A 209 4.50 -4.74 -8.86
N GLN A 210 4.76 -5.36 -10.00
CA GLN A 210 4.97 -4.67 -11.26
C GLN A 210 3.71 -4.74 -12.13
N ILE A 211 3.15 -3.59 -12.50
CA ILE A 211 2.10 -3.50 -13.54
C ILE A 211 2.76 -3.21 -14.87
N VAL A 212 2.51 -4.08 -15.86
CA VAL A 212 3.13 -4.04 -17.20
C VAL A 212 2.08 -3.91 -18.31
N PRO A 213 2.40 -3.33 -19.48
CA PRO A 213 1.43 -3.15 -20.56
C PRO A 213 1.09 -4.45 -21.30
N THR A 214 2.04 -5.38 -21.37
CA THR A 214 1.88 -6.67 -22.05
C THR A 214 2.58 -7.75 -21.24
N LYS A 215 2.13 -9.00 -21.40
CA LYS A 215 2.82 -10.15 -20.82
C LYS A 215 4.26 -10.18 -21.32
N PRO A 216 5.28 -10.41 -20.46
CA PRO A 216 6.64 -10.60 -20.93
C PRO A 216 6.66 -11.76 -21.94
N GLU A 217 7.17 -11.49 -23.14
CA GLU A 217 7.35 -12.52 -24.16
C GLU A 217 8.30 -13.58 -23.60
N PRO A 218 7.99 -14.89 -23.72
CA PRO A 218 8.92 -15.91 -23.29
C PRO A 218 10.24 -15.72 -24.05
N THR A 219 11.35 -15.62 -23.32
CA THR A 219 12.69 -15.61 -23.91
C THR A 219 12.78 -16.76 -24.92
N PRO A 220 13.10 -16.49 -26.20
CA PRO A 220 13.15 -17.55 -27.20
C PRO A 220 14.12 -18.62 -26.70
N THR A 221 13.61 -19.84 -26.51
CA THR A 221 14.46 -20.99 -26.19
C THR A 221 15.50 -21.09 -27.28
N PRO A 222 16.82 -21.12 -26.96
CA PRO A 222 17.86 -21.31 -27.96
C PRO A 222 17.49 -22.53 -28.78
N ARG A 223 17.26 -22.34 -30.08
CA ARG A 223 17.02 -23.45 -30.99
C ARG A 223 18.26 -24.34 -30.89
N PRO A 224 18.14 -25.65 -30.62
CA PRO A 224 19.28 -26.54 -30.67
C PRO A 224 19.94 -26.36 -32.03
N SER A 225 21.19 -25.90 -32.02
CA SER A 225 22.04 -25.91 -33.20
C SER A 225 22.12 -27.36 -33.64
N ARG A 226 21.36 -27.73 -34.68
CA ARG A 226 21.62 -28.98 -35.37
C ARG A 226 23.00 -28.79 -35.99
N ASP A 227 23.98 -29.49 -35.43
CA ASP A 227 25.22 -29.85 -36.11
C ASP A 227 24.82 -30.27 -37.52
N ARG A 228 25.12 -29.37 -38.46
CA ARG A 228 25.05 -29.68 -39.87
C ARG A 228 26.48 -30.04 -40.23
N ASP A 229 26.60 -31.27 -40.67
CA ASP A 229 27.81 -31.93 -41.08
C ASP A 229 28.78 -31.00 -41.82
N GLU A 230 30.02 -31.11 -41.38
CA GLU A 230 31.24 -30.56 -41.91
C GLU A 230 31.47 -31.03 -43.35
N GLU A 231 31.55 -30.12 -44.32
CA GLU A 231 32.28 -30.30 -45.59
C GLU A 231 32.66 -28.92 -46.18
N PRO A 232 33.71 -28.81 -47.03
CA PRO A 232 34.89 -28.03 -46.70
C PRO A 232 34.99 -26.68 -47.41
N VAL A 233 35.68 -25.77 -46.72
CA VAL A 233 36.54 -24.67 -47.19
C VAL A 233 36.41 -24.23 -48.66
N ILE A 234 35.95 -22.99 -48.86
CA ILE A 234 36.65 -22.04 -49.74
C ILE A 234 36.63 -20.64 -49.15
N SER A 235 37.84 -20.19 -48.81
CA SER A 235 38.21 -18.87 -48.33
C SER A 235 38.12 -17.83 -49.44
N PRO A 236 37.52 -16.64 -49.18
CA PRO A 236 37.99 -15.41 -49.79
C PRO A 236 38.71 -14.53 -48.76
N THR A 237 40.03 -14.50 -48.89
CA THR A 237 40.97 -13.38 -48.68
C THR A 237 40.49 -12.18 -47.83
N PRO A 238 41.07 -11.94 -46.64
CA PRO A 238 40.92 -10.65 -45.98
C PRO A 238 41.71 -9.56 -46.73
N THR A 239 40.99 -8.53 -47.17
CA THR A 239 41.60 -7.30 -47.69
C THR A 239 42.24 -6.54 -46.52
N ILE A 240 43.57 -6.56 -46.53
CA ILE A 240 44.47 -5.78 -45.67
C ILE A 240 44.23 -4.28 -45.91
N THR A 241 43.65 -3.60 -44.92
CA THR A 241 43.70 -2.13 -44.82
C THR A 241 44.94 -1.77 -43.99
N PRO A 242 45.86 -0.93 -44.50
CA PRO A 242 47.10 -0.63 -43.81
C PRO A 242 46.91 0.31 -42.62
N ALA A 243 47.60 -0.03 -41.55
CA ALA A 243 47.79 0.75 -40.34
C ALA A 243 48.58 2.04 -40.62
N ILE A 244 48.15 3.15 -40.00
CA ILE A 244 49.01 4.29 -39.70
C ILE A 244 48.89 4.58 -38.21
N ALA A 245 49.95 4.27 -37.48
CA ALA A 245 50.38 4.95 -36.25
C ALA A 245 51.86 5.32 -36.49
N PRO A 246 52.35 6.47 -36.01
CA PRO A 246 52.83 6.58 -34.63
C PRO A 246 52.53 8.00 -34.05
N THR A 247 52.82 8.48 -32.83
CA THR A 247 53.83 8.19 -31.81
C THR A 247 53.41 8.91 -30.51
N HIS A 248 53.35 8.19 -29.38
CA HIS A 248 53.74 8.52 -27.99
C HIS A 248 53.61 9.94 -27.39
N SER A 249 53.06 10.03 -26.17
CA SER A 249 53.86 10.40 -24.97
C SER A 249 53.23 9.92 -23.65
N SER A 250 54.13 9.59 -22.74
CA SER A 250 54.02 8.78 -21.51
C SER A 250 53.64 9.60 -20.26
N SER A 251 53.03 8.96 -19.26
CA SER A 251 53.56 8.90 -17.88
C SER A 251 52.85 7.85 -17.00
N GLN A 252 53.53 6.71 -16.78
CA GLN A 252 53.83 5.97 -15.52
C GLN A 252 52.97 6.20 -14.26
N LYS A 253 52.80 5.30 -13.27
CA LYS A 253 53.18 3.91 -12.91
C LYS A 253 52.54 3.71 -11.49
N THR A 254 52.03 2.54 -11.06
CA THR A 254 52.61 1.56 -10.09
C THR A 254 51.41 0.66 -9.65
N SER A 255 51.29 -0.64 -9.94
CA SER A 255 51.96 -1.85 -9.42
C SER A 255 51.75 -2.17 -7.93
N ILE A 256 50.84 -3.11 -7.62
CA ILE A 256 51.05 -4.21 -6.64
C ILE A 256 50.03 -5.35 -6.86
N GLY A 257 50.55 -6.52 -7.26
CA GLY A 257 50.33 -7.89 -6.72
C GLY A 257 48.93 -8.46 -6.42
N PRO A 258 48.63 -9.71 -6.85
CA PRO A 258 47.37 -10.40 -6.58
C PRO A 258 47.43 -11.22 -5.28
N THR A 259 46.34 -11.25 -4.53
CA THR A 259 46.14 -12.22 -3.43
C THR A 259 44.84 -12.99 -3.66
N SER A 260 45.02 -14.30 -3.80
CA SER A 260 44.02 -15.36 -3.87
C SER A 260 43.03 -15.36 -2.69
N SER A 261 41.76 -15.66 -2.95
CA SER A 261 40.76 -15.98 -1.92
C SER A 261 39.99 -17.27 -2.31
N PRO A 262 39.64 -18.15 -1.34
CA PRO A 262 39.41 -19.57 -1.61
C PRO A 262 37.94 -19.96 -1.82
N SER A 263 37.78 -20.93 -2.74
CA SER A 263 36.91 -22.13 -2.69
C SER A 263 35.64 -22.07 -1.82
N GLN A 264 34.47 -21.96 -2.48
CA GLN A 264 33.18 -22.32 -1.86
C GLN A 264 32.79 -23.76 -2.23
N LYS A 265 32.58 -24.54 -1.18
CA LYS A 265 32.15 -25.94 -1.14
C LYS A 265 30.66 -26.02 -1.47
N GLN A 266 30.32 -26.64 -2.60
CA GLN A 266 28.95 -27.03 -2.93
C GLN A 266 28.45 -28.10 -1.95
N THR A 267 27.29 -27.87 -1.32
CA THR A 267 26.52 -28.88 -0.61
C THR A 267 25.28 -29.17 -1.46
N GLN A 268 25.23 -30.37 -2.03
CA GLN A 268 24.06 -30.89 -2.74
C GLN A 268 23.11 -31.51 -1.70
N THR A 269 21.85 -31.08 -1.70
CA THR A 269 20.76 -31.73 -0.96
C THR A 269 19.99 -32.62 -1.93
N PRO A 270 19.75 -33.91 -1.64
CA PRO A 270 19.05 -34.80 -2.54
C PRO A 270 17.53 -34.58 -2.54
N GLU A 271 17.00 -34.70 -3.75
CA GLU A 271 15.61 -34.77 -4.19
C GLU A 271 14.83 -35.93 -3.56
N PRO A 272 13.55 -35.76 -3.13
CA PRO A 272 12.70 -36.88 -2.75
C PRO A 272 11.97 -37.47 -3.97
N THR A 273 12.22 -38.76 -4.21
CA THR A 273 11.56 -39.59 -5.22
C THR A 273 10.05 -39.79 -4.94
N PRO A 274 9.18 -39.87 -5.98
CA PRO A 274 7.73 -40.04 -5.84
C PRO A 274 7.28 -41.51 -5.76
N GLY A 275 6.32 -41.80 -4.87
CA GLY A 275 5.54 -43.04 -4.79
C GLY A 275 4.85 -43.12 -3.41
N GLN A 276 3.61 -43.54 -3.20
CA GLN A 276 2.69 -44.35 -3.97
C GLN A 276 1.22 -43.95 -3.69
N LYS A 277 0.38 -44.23 -4.68
CA LYS A 277 -1.07 -44.21 -4.69
C LYS A 277 -1.62 -45.42 -3.90
N GLN A 278 -2.39 -45.20 -2.83
CA GLN A 278 -3.29 -46.21 -2.25
C GLN A 278 -4.58 -45.59 -1.68
N THR A 279 -5.72 -45.97 -2.25
CA THR A 279 -7.11 -45.93 -1.74
C THR A 279 -7.86 -46.89 -2.68
N PRO A 280 -8.84 -47.74 -2.28
CA PRO A 280 -9.78 -47.62 -1.16
C PRO A 280 -9.98 -48.89 -0.31
N THR A 281 -10.70 -48.77 0.82
CA THR A 281 -11.80 -49.69 1.21
C THR A 281 -12.72 -48.95 2.19
N PRO A 282 -14.06 -49.01 2.01
CA PRO A 282 -15.03 -48.25 2.80
C PRO A 282 -15.50 -49.05 4.02
N GLU A 283 -15.79 -48.39 5.14
CA GLU A 283 -16.57 -49.03 6.20
C GLU A 283 -17.49 -48.04 6.95
N SER A 284 -18.78 -48.39 6.85
CA SER A 284 -19.97 -48.11 7.66
C SER A 284 -20.26 -46.73 8.29
N THR A 285 -21.38 -46.18 7.82
CA THR A 285 -22.37 -45.33 8.48
C THR A 285 -22.68 -45.74 9.92
N PRO A 286 -22.86 -44.75 10.83
CA PRO A 286 -23.99 -44.79 11.75
C PRO A 286 -24.97 -43.64 11.50
N ASP A 287 -26.24 -44.01 11.55
CA ASP A 287 -27.42 -43.23 11.28
C ASP A 287 -27.81 -42.32 12.48
N GLN A 288 -28.70 -41.36 12.19
CA GLN A 288 -29.46 -40.47 13.09
C GLN A 288 -28.81 -39.18 13.61
N LYS A 289 -29.41 -38.04 13.26
CA LYS A 289 -30.52 -37.44 14.03
C LYS A 289 -30.99 -36.13 13.37
N GLN A 290 -32.30 -35.97 13.24
CA GLN A 290 -32.98 -34.81 12.64
C GLN A 290 -32.58 -33.47 13.27
N THR A 291 -32.27 -32.47 12.44
CA THR A 291 -32.13 -31.07 12.86
C THR A 291 -33.41 -30.29 12.51
N PRO A 292 -34.02 -29.55 13.45
CA PRO A 292 -35.26 -28.83 13.24
C PRO A 292 -35.10 -27.57 12.37
N LYS A 293 -36.21 -27.23 11.70
CA LYS A 293 -36.47 -26.02 10.89
C LYS A 293 -36.05 -24.73 11.62
N PRO A 294 -35.42 -23.75 10.93
CA PRO A 294 -34.99 -22.50 11.58
C PRO A 294 -36.19 -21.69 12.08
N SER A 295 -36.14 -21.34 13.37
CA SER A 295 -37.04 -20.41 14.04
C SER A 295 -36.70 -18.96 13.64
N PRO A 296 -37.69 -18.07 13.43
CA PRO A 296 -37.44 -16.67 13.05
C PRO A 296 -36.72 -15.92 14.17
N SER A 297 -35.67 -15.17 13.81
CA SER A 297 -34.90 -14.33 14.73
C SER A 297 -35.77 -13.25 15.38
N PRO A 298 -35.62 -12.97 16.70
CA PRO A 298 -36.38 -11.92 17.36
C PRO A 298 -35.94 -10.51 16.88
N PRO A 299 -36.85 -9.51 16.90
CA PRO A 299 -36.55 -8.17 16.44
C PRO A 299 -35.48 -7.51 17.33
N LYS A 300 -34.49 -6.89 16.70
CA LYS A 300 -33.44 -6.11 17.37
C LYS A 300 -34.10 -4.99 18.19
N ARG A 301 -34.05 -5.11 19.53
CA ARG A 301 -34.30 -3.98 20.43
C ARG A 301 -33.15 -2.98 20.29
N LEU A 302 -33.45 -1.77 19.80
CA LEU A 302 -32.56 -0.63 19.97
C LEU A 302 -32.50 -0.31 21.46
N ILE A 303 -31.31 -0.40 22.05
CA ILE A 303 -31.01 0.15 23.37
C ILE A 303 -30.58 1.61 23.15
N PRO A 304 -31.35 2.62 23.59
CA PRO A 304 -30.94 4.00 23.49
C PRO A 304 -30.01 4.32 24.65
N GLY A 305 -28.72 4.55 24.38
CA GLY A 305 -27.80 4.87 25.45
C GLY A 305 -26.34 5.00 25.02
N PHE A 306 -26.04 5.95 24.14
CA PHE A 306 -24.64 6.40 23.96
C PHE A 306 -24.50 7.90 23.64
N GLU A 307 -25.56 8.60 23.21
CA GLU A 307 -25.48 10.04 22.91
C GLU A 307 -25.52 10.97 24.14
N ALA A 308 -26.11 10.53 25.25
CA ALA A 308 -26.24 11.37 26.46
C ALA A 308 -24.89 11.65 27.17
N PHE A 309 -23.85 10.85 26.92
CA PHE A 309 -22.55 11.02 27.56
C PHE A 309 -21.71 12.14 26.93
N PHE A 310 -21.88 12.42 25.64
CA PHE A 310 -21.11 13.49 24.98
C PHE A 310 -21.68 14.89 25.27
N ALA A 311 -23.00 14.99 25.46
CA ALA A 311 -23.65 16.25 25.80
C ALA A 311 -23.24 16.77 27.20
N SER A 312 -23.03 15.87 28.18
CA SER A 312 -22.66 16.26 29.54
C SER A 312 -21.20 16.72 29.67
N ALA A 313 -20.27 16.10 28.95
CA ALA A 313 -18.85 16.50 28.95
C ALA A 313 -18.64 17.89 28.33
N GLY A 314 -19.35 18.22 27.24
CA GLY A 314 -19.28 19.55 26.61
C GLY A 314 -19.75 20.67 27.54
N LEU A 315 -20.82 20.44 28.32
CA LEU A 315 -21.41 21.44 29.20
C LEU A 315 -20.50 21.78 30.40
N ILE A 316 -19.74 20.79 30.90
CA ILE A 316 -18.76 20.99 31.98
C ILE A 316 -17.57 21.84 31.50
N ILE A 317 -17.09 21.62 30.26
CA ILE A 317 -15.98 22.40 29.68
C ILE A 317 -16.38 23.87 29.47
N VAL A 318 -17.60 24.12 28.97
CA VAL A 318 -18.12 25.47 28.79
C VAL A 318 -18.31 26.17 30.14
N ALA A 319 -18.87 25.49 31.14
CA ALA A 319 -19.03 26.05 32.49
C ALA A 319 -17.68 26.40 33.13
N TYR A 320 -16.66 25.55 32.96
CA TYR A 320 -15.30 25.80 33.44
C TYR A 320 -14.67 27.03 32.75
N LEU A 321 -14.78 27.14 31.43
CA LEU A 321 -14.27 28.29 30.68
C LEU A 321 -14.95 29.61 31.09
N VAL A 322 -16.26 29.61 31.29
CA VAL A 322 -16.99 30.79 31.76
C VAL A 322 -16.54 31.22 33.16
N LEU A 323 -16.34 30.28 34.08
CA LEU A 323 -15.83 30.57 35.43
C LEU A 323 -14.38 31.07 35.41
N ALA A 324 -13.52 30.48 34.57
CA ALA A 324 -12.13 30.90 34.41
C ALA A 324 -12.01 32.30 33.81
N LEU A 325 -12.89 32.66 32.87
CA LEU A 325 -12.93 33.99 32.26
C LEU A 325 -13.49 35.06 33.20
N ARG A 326 -14.43 34.71 34.09
CA ARG A 326 -14.92 35.65 35.12
C ARG A 326 -13.85 35.98 36.16
N ARG A 327 -13.07 34.99 36.62
CA ARG A 327 -11.94 35.21 37.55
C ARG A 327 -10.79 36.07 37.01
N LYS A 328 -10.76 36.35 35.70
CA LYS A 328 -9.75 37.23 35.09
C LYS A 328 -10.22 38.69 34.96
N ARG A 329 -11.47 39.00 35.29
CA ARG A 329 -12.04 40.36 35.22
C ARG A 329 -12.25 41.02 36.59
N ASP A 330 -12.01 40.30 37.67
CA ASP A 330 -11.93 40.82 39.04
C ASP A 330 -10.45 40.86 39.47
#